data_AF-A0A1W9PSF4-F1
#
_entry.id   AF-A0A1W9PSF4-F1
#
_cell.length_a   1.000
_cell.length_b   1.000
_cell.length_c   1.000
_cell.angle_alpha   90.00
_cell.angle_beta   90.00
_cell.angle_gamma   90.00
#
_symmetry.space_group_name_H-M   'P 1'
#
loop_
_entity.id
_entity.type
_entity.pdbx_description
1 polymer ?
#
loop_
_entity_poly.entity_id
_entity_poly.type
_entity_poly.pdbx_seq_one_letter_code
_entity_poly.pdbx_strand_id
1 'polypeptide(L)'
;MGEKQPTNTSAATYPGEAEDLFGRLAKTREVMKLAGGIVSRLLVMLETGSQKEGPIRRAAIKTAGKIINRSILSPLSDRDAIEKAPAIKTVASDPGFAQLISKQMTETSNVVIGLLADIAKEYEKLETEEKKKLLESFLGNTDTEKSAKLLTSCFRIINDIHADEPEFLARVLAPGFERWIASMDFGELKEMVDSGAKGISALARMTSDVMGDYPAKAVSLLSLAPTLVNIATDALAQSLENAGKSIAPDMAADVIRAMLLEIDTNSISRMVNGMAEMTRRIHVGSALLGEPGSPEFPKAFTDIARNIVEGLDHEILWKARTAMAEAREEVKNAVSDAVAENPDMMAGDIATRTAVTNAGIRAASRRAAALEAQPPETIDEAMAKAMAGLDVQEIAEIINIYATLFNRMLAASPGILSEKIDAFADSLDVDEISDLLETVGQYAGNALLSIARSAVPHIAKGFFSALAPGNGPSENIAKEARDLMASLLKNGEVDHE
;
A
#
# COMPACT_ATOMS: atom_id res chain seq x y z
N MET A 1 -10.31 94.52 -2.80
CA MET A 1 -9.46 94.37 -4.01
C MET A 1 -9.39 92.89 -4.31
N GLY A 2 -10.01 92.32 -5.32
CA GLY A 2 -10.67 92.86 -6.51
C GLY A 2 -10.42 91.86 -7.64
N GLU A 3 -11.52 91.36 -8.23
CA GLU A 3 -11.67 90.86 -9.62
C GLU A 3 -10.74 89.72 -10.10
N LYS A 4 -11.11 88.77 -10.97
CA LYS A 4 -12.34 88.44 -11.71
C LYS A 4 -12.14 87.03 -12.29
N GLN A 5 -13.27 86.40 -12.61
CA GLN A 5 -13.48 85.12 -13.28
C GLN A 5 -12.65 84.87 -14.56
N PRO A 6 -12.67 83.62 -15.07
CA PRO A 6 -13.54 83.39 -16.21
C PRO A 6 -14.60 82.30 -16.00
N THR A 7 -15.75 82.64 -16.57
CA THR A 7 -17.03 81.96 -16.68
C THR A 7 -17.05 80.86 -17.75
N ASN A 8 -18.04 79.96 -17.59
CA ASN A 8 -18.86 79.33 -18.64
C ASN A 8 -18.23 78.21 -19.47
N THR A 9 -18.87 77.08 -19.79
CA THR A 9 -20.23 76.55 -19.58
C THR A 9 -20.19 75.07 -20.01
N SER A 10 -20.86 74.15 -19.33
CA SER A 10 -21.69 73.15 -20.01
C SER A 10 -22.64 72.50 -19.01
N ALA A 11 -23.91 72.55 -19.35
CA ALA A 11 -25.03 71.98 -18.64
C ALA A 11 -24.95 70.44 -18.55
N ALA A 12 -25.38 69.88 -17.42
CA ALA A 12 -26.41 68.83 -17.37
C ALA A 12 -26.79 68.53 -15.90
N THR A 13 -28.01 68.93 -15.55
CA THR A 13 -29.03 68.19 -14.78
C THR A 13 -28.65 67.36 -13.53
N TYR A 14 -29.27 67.73 -12.39
CA TYR A 14 -29.55 67.01 -11.13
C TYR A 14 -29.74 65.47 -11.24
N PRO A 15 -29.59 64.65 -10.16
CA PRO A 15 -30.20 64.85 -8.82
C PRO A 15 -29.37 64.36 -7.59
N GLY A 16 -29.71 64.65 -6.33
CA GLY A 16 -30.75 63.93 -5.57
C GLY A 16 -30.57 62.40 -5.41
N GLU A 17 -29.46 61.80 -5.89
CA GLU A 17 -29.33 60.35 -6.12
C GLU A 17 -28.82 59.49 -4.95
N ALA A 18 -28.29 60.08 -3.88
CA ALA A 18 -27.68 59.28 -2.81
C ALA A 18 -28.72 58.51 -1.96
N GLU A 19 -29.94 59.05 -1.80
CA GLU A 19 -31.06 58.34 -1.15
C GLU A 19 -31.80 57.36 -2.11
N ASP A 20 -31.52 57.41 -3.43
CA ASP A 20 -32.02 56.46 -4.46
C ASP A 20 -31.01 55.33 -4.76
N LEU A 21 -29.76 55.41 -4.26
CA LEU A 21 -28.72 54.42 -4.56
C LEU A 21 -29.01 53.06 -3.92
N PHE A 22 -29.50 53.05 -2.68
CA PHE A 22 -29.95 51.84 -1.98
C PHE A 22 -31.29 51.32 -2.53
N GLY A 23 -32.16 52.20 -3.03
CA GLY A 23 -33.36 51.82 -3.79
C GLY A 23 -33.04 51.20 -5.15
N ARG A 24 -31.97 51.64 -5.81
CA ARG A 24 -31.40 51.05 -7.04
C ARG A 24 -30.61 49.78 -6.76
N LEU A 25 -29.95 49.63 -5.61
CA LEU A 25 -29.24 48.42 -5.12
C LEU A 25 -30.20 47.34 -4.59
N ALA A 26 -31.25 47.71 -3.86
CA ALA A 26 -32.33 46.79 -3.49
C ALA A 26 -33.22 46.44 -4.70
N LYS A 27 -33.30 47.30 -5.72
CA LYS A 27 -33.83 46.95 -7.06
C LYS A 27 -32.74 46.44 -8.01
N THR A 28 -31.49 46.31 -7.57
CA THR A 28 -30.49 45.61 -8.38
C THR A 28 -30.80 44.14 -8.29
N ARG A 29 -30.75 43.54 -9.47
CA ARG A 29 -31.19 42.18 -9.75
C ARG A 29 -30.59 41.14 -8.82
N GLU A 30 -29.37 41.35 -8.31
CA GLU A 30 -28.58 40.42 -7.49
C GLU A 30 -29.18 40.20 -6.09
N VAL A 31 -29.62 41.28 -5.44
CA VAL A 31 -30.14 41.28 -4.06
C VAL A 31 -31.60 40.80 -4.02
N MET A 32 -32.37 41.05 -5.08
CA MET A 32 -33.71 40.49 -5.28
C MET A 32 -33.70 39.03 -5.76
N LYS A 33 -32.62 38.57 -6.40
CA LYS A 33 -32.39 37.17 -6.80
C LYS A 33 -32.06 36.24 -5.65
N LEU A 34 -31.18 36.69 -4.74
CA LEU A 34 -30.86 35.94 -3.52
C LEU A 34 -32.11 35.83 -2.63
N ALA A 35 -32.85 36.94 -2.49
CA ALA A 35 -34.14 37.02 -1.81
C ALA A 35 -35.25 36.17 -2.46
N GLY A 36 -35.31 36.07 -3.79
CA GLY A 36 -36.23 35.18 -4.51
C GLY A 36 -35.83 33.70 -4.47
N GLY A 37 -34.53 33.40 -4.37
CA GLY A 37 -33.97 32.04 -4.38
C GLY A 37 -34.21 31.26 -3.09
N ILE A 38 -34.43 31.97 -1.98
CA ILE A 38 -34.77 31.39 -0.69
C ILE A 38 -36.30 31.35 -0.53
N VAL A 39 -37.02 32.36 -1.04
CA VAL A 39 -38.49 32.42 -1.06
C VAL A 39 -39.14 31.36 -1.97
N SER A 40 -38.50 30.98 -3.09
CA SER A 40 -39.03 29.89 -3.94
C SER A 40 -38.70 28.48 -3.43
N ARG A 41 -37.66 28.31 -2.59
CA ARG A 41 -37.36 27.04 -1.90
C ARG A 41 -38.40 26.73 -0.82
N LEU A 42 -38.96 27.76 -0.20
CA LEU A 42 -40.03 27.68 0.81
C LEU A 42 -41.43 27.42 0.23
N LEU A 43 -41.68 27.74 -1.06
CA LEU A 43 -42.99 27.53 -1.72
C LEU A 43 -43.16 26.17 -2.41
N VAL A 44 -42.07 25.42 -2.65
CA VAL A 44 -42.10 24.09 -3.30
C VAL A 44 -42.13 22.93 -2.29
N MET A 45 -41.61 23.15 -1.07
CA MET A 45 -41.93 22.30 0.09
C MET A 45 -43.44 22.31 0.43
N LEU A 46 -44.15 23.42 0.13
CA LEU A 46 -45.61 23.59 0.31
C LEU A 46 -46.49 22.75 -0.65
N GLU A 47 -45.91 22.01 -1.61
CA GLU A 47 -46.64 21.18 -2.57
C GLU A 47 -46.45 19.67 -2.42
N THR A 48 -45.41 19.22 -1.73
CA THR A 48 -44.92 17.82 -1.80
C THR A 48 -45.26 16.95 -0.58
N GLY A 49 -46.05 17.42 0.38
CA GLY A 49 -46.48 16.62 1.53
C GLY A 49 -47.76 15.76 1.37
N SER A 50 -48.60 15.93 0.32
CA SER A 50 -49.91 15.23 0.28
C SER A 50 -50.52 14.99 -1.12
N GLN A 51 -50.56 13.69 -1.47
CA GLN A 51 -51.27 12.87 -2.48
C GLN A 51 -52.37 13.35 -3.48
N LYS A 52 -52.67 14.64 -3.75
CA LYS A 52 -53.66 14.96 -4.82
C LYS A 52 -53.16 15.96 -5.88
N GLU A 53 -52.99 15.48 -7.11
CA GLU A 53 -52.67 16.28 -8.30
C GLU A 53 -53.86 17.16 -8.72
N GLY A 54 -53.81 18.46 -8.40
CA GLY A 54 -54.74 19.46 -8.93
C GLY A 54 -54.14 20.31 -10.05
N PRO A 55 -54.95 20.83 -11.00
CA PRO A 55 -54.49 21.68 -12.11
C PRO A 55 -53.83 23.00 -11.65
N ILE A 56 -54.20 23.48 -10.45
CA ILE A 56 -53.64 24.69 -9.83
C ILE A 56 -52.17 24.47 -9.42
N ARG A 57 -51.82 23.26 -8.97
CA ARG A 57 -50.45 22.88 -8.59
C ARG A 57 -49.52 22.81 -9.80
N ARG A 58 -49.95 22.17 -10.90
CA ARG A 58 -49.17 22.21 -12.16
C ARG A 58 -48.94 23.64 -12.66
N ALA A 59 -49.91 24.54 -12.48
CA ALA A 59 -49.76 25.94 -12.84
C ALA A 59 -48.80 26.70 -11.90
N ALA A 60 -48.84 26.41 -10.59
CA ALA A 60 -47.93 26.99 -9.61
C ALA A 60 -46.48 26.55 -9.83
N ILE A 61 -46.21 25.25 -10.02
CA ILE A 61 -44.88 24.72 -10.37
C ILE A 61 -44.35 25.35 -11.66
N LYS A 62 -45.18 25.43 -12.70
CA LYS A 62 -44.77 25.98 -14.00
C LYS A 62 -44.48 27.48 -13.91
N THR A 63 -45.16 28.20 -13.02
CA THR A 63 -44.97 29.64 -12.79
C THR A 63 -43.76 29.90 -11.90
N ALA A 64 -43.61 29.17 -10.79
CA ALA A 64 -42.44 29.22 -9.91
C ALA A 64 -41.17 28.84 -10.68
N GLY A 65 -41.20 27.74 -11.44
CA GLY A 65 -40.10 27.32 -12.32
C GLY A 65 -39.76 28.38 -13.37
N LYS A 66 -40.75 29.06 -13.97
CA LYS A 66 -40.50 30.20 -14.87
C LYS A 66 -39.87 31.38 -14.15
N ILE A 67 -40.28 31.69 -12.93
CA ILE A 67 -39.76 32.83 -12.15
C ILE A 67 -38.34 32.54 -11.68
N ILE A 68 -38.07 31.35 -11.14
CA ILE A 68 -36.72 30.90 -10.77
C ILE A 68 -35.82 30.89 -12.01
N ASN A 69 -36.28 30.28 -13.10
CA ASN A 69 -35.46 30.16 -14.31
C ASN A 69 -35.17 31.54 -14.93
N ARG A 70 -36.16 32.43 -15.02
CA ARG A 70 -36.01 33.75 -15.67
C ARG A 70 -35.35 34.79 -14.77
N SER A 71 -35.62 34.73 -13.47
CA SER A 71 -35.20 35.77 -12.54
C SER A 71 -33.92 35.42 -11.83
N ILE A 72 -33.57 34.14 -11.66
CA ILE A 72 -32.44 33.66 -10.83
C ILE A 72 -31.44 32.86 -11.67
N LEU A 73 -31.85 31.74 -12.27
CA LEU A 73 -30.94 30.85 -13.01
C LEU A 73 -30.45 31.49 -14.30
N SER A 74 -31.31 32.03 -15.16
CA SER A 74 -30.92 32.59 -16.48
C SER A 74 -29.79 33.62 -16.39
N PRO A 75 -29.82 34.61 -15.47
CA PRO A 75 -28.70 35.54 -15.34
C PRO A 75 -27.58 35.03 -14.42
N LEU A 76 -27.74 33.87 -13.76
CA LEU A 76 -26.64 33.14 -13.08
C LEU A 76 -25.96 32.09 -13.99
N SER A 77 -26.63 31.66 -15.06
CA SER A 77 -26.12 30.75 -16.09
C SER A 77 -25.44 31.51 -17.24
N ASP A 78 -25.70 32.81 -17.35
CA ASP A 78 -24.94 33.71 -18.22
C ASP A 78 -23.57 34.01 -17.59
N ARG A 79 -22.61 33.13 -17.90
CA ARG A 79 -21.26 33.14 -17.33
C ARG A 79 -20.53 34.47 -17.56
N ASP A 80 -20.72 35.07 -18.73
CA ASP A 80 -20.09 36.33 -19.10
C ASP A 80 -20.70 37.51 -18.32
N ALA A 81 -22.00 37.48 -18.05
CA ALA A 81 -22.67 38.53 -17.29
C ALA A 81 -22.21 38.58 -15.82
N ILE A 82 -21.96 37.43 -15.18
CA ILE A 82 -21.46 37.37 -13.80
C ILE A 82 -20.01 37.85 -13.72
N GLU A 83 -19.14 37.39 -14.63
CA GLU A 83 -17.72 37.78 -14.60
C GLU A 83 -17.50 39.28 -14.85
N LYS A 84 -18.40 39.89 -15.64
CA LYS A 84 -18.39 41.31 -16.00
C LYS A 84 -19.14 42.20 -15.01
N ALA A 85 -19.78 41.66 -13.97
CA ALA A 85 -20.52 42.44 -12.97
C ALA A 85 -19.64 42.81 -11.76
N PRO A 86 -19.06 44.03 -11.69
CA PRO A 86 -18.16 44.43 -10.61
C PRO A 86 -18.86 44.44 -9.24
N ALA A 87 -20.17 44.67 -9.19
CA ALA A 87 -20.95 44.62 -7.96
C ALA A 87 -20.97 43.22 -7.31
N ILE A 88 -21.04 42.15 -8.11
CA ILE A 88 -21.02 40.77 -7.59
C ILE A 88 -19.64 40.45 -7.01
N LYS A 89 -18.56 40.85 -7.69
CA LYS A 89 -17.20 40.71 -7.16
C LYS A 89 -17.01 41.50 -5.87
N THR A 90 -17.58 42.70 -5.80
CA THR A 90 -17.51 43.56 -4.61
C THR A 90 -18.26 42.94 -3.43
N VAL A 91 -19.47 42.42 -3.66
CA VAL A 91 -20.29 41.75 -2.62
C VAL A 91 -19.70 40.40 -2.23
N ALA A 92 -19.19 39.61 -3.17
CA ALA A 92 -18.54 38.32 -2.90
C ALA A 92 -17.20 38.48 -2.15
N SER A 93 -16.58 39.67 -2.23
CA SER A 93 -15.37 40.00 -1.47
C SER A 93 -15.66 40.55 -0.07
N ASP A 94 -16.93 40.80 0.27
CA ASP A 94 -17.32 41.27 1.61
C ASP A 94 -17.34 40.11 2.62
N PRO A 95 -16.55 40.15 3.72
CA PRO A 95 -16.54 39.09 4.72
C PRO A 95 -17.89 38.87 5.40
N GLY A 96 -18.67 39.94 5.59
CA GLY A 96 -20.01 39.87 6.18
C GLY A 96 -20.97 39.08 5.29
N PHE A 97 -20.94 39.34 3.98
CA PHE A 97 -21.66 38.56 2.99
C PHE A 97 -21.20 37.10 2.94
N ALA A 98 -19.90 36.82 2.98
CA ALA A 98 -19.39 35.46 3.00
C ALA A 98 -19.87 34.66 4.24
N GLN A 99 -19.88 35.28 5.42
CA GLN A 99 -20.42 34.68 6.65
C GLN A 99 -21.93 34.44 6.56
N LEU A 100 -22.68 35.41 6.05
CA LEU A 100 -24.13 35.28 5.83
C LEU A 100 -24.46 34.13 4.88
N ILE A 101 -23.72 34.05 3.77
CA ILE A 101 -23.84 32.96 2.79
C ILE A 101 -23.45 31.63 3.43
N SER A 102 -22.36 31.54 4.18
CA SER A 102 -21.95 30.30 4.86
C SER A 102 -23.03 29.76 5.79
N LYS A 103 -23.64 30.62 6.63
CA LYS A 103 -24.74 30.25 7.52
C LYS A 103 -25.97 29.77 6.75
N GLN A 104 -26.36 30.50 5.71
CA GLN A 104 -27.48 30.12 4.84
C GLN A 104 -27.18 28.87 4.01
N MET A 105 -25.91 28.63 3.68
CA MET A 105 -25.45 27.45 2.96
C MET A 105 -25.63 26.19 3.79
N THR A 106 -25.39 26.19 5.10
CA THR A 106 -25.65 25.00 5.93
C THR A 106 -27.12 24.60 5.94
N GLU A 107 -28.03 25.55 6.17
CA GLU A 107 -29.48 25.32 6.12
C GLU A 107 -29.94 24.90 4.73
N THR A 108 -29.44 25.59 3.70
CA THR A 108 -29.65 25.23 2.30
C THR A 108 -29.16 23.82 1.99
N SER A 109 -27.97 23.44 2.47
CA SER A 109 -27.37 22.14 2.22
C SER A 109 -28.22 21.03 2.82
N ASN A 110 -28.73 21.19 4.04
CA ASN A 110 -29.64 20.20 4.63
C ASN A 110 -30.93 20.03 3.83
N VAL A 111 -31.53 21.15 3.36
CA VAL A 111 -32.71 21.11 2.48
C VAL A 111 -32.39 20.45 1.13
N VAL A 112 -31.23 20.78 0.54
CA VAL A 112 -30.77 20.19 -0.72
C VAL A 112 -30.46 18.70 -0.54
N ILE A 113 -29.82 18.28 0.55
CA ILE A 113 -29.54 16.87 0.86
C ILE A 113 -30.86 16.10 1.04
N GLY A 114 -31.83 16.65 1.77
CA GLY A 114 -33.15 16.04 1.91
C GLY A 114 -33.86 15.90 0.56
N LEU A 115 -33.85 16.95 -0.25
CA LEU A 115 -34.39 16.92 -1.61
C LEU A 115 -33.65 15.92 -2.51
N LEU A 116 -32.32 15.84 -2.42
CA LEU A 116 -31.52 14.87 -3.17
C LEU A 116 -31.82 13.44 -2.72
N ALA A 117 -32.05 13.20 -1.43
CA ALA A 117 -32.47 11.89 -0.93
C ALA A 117 -33.86 11.51 -1.45
N ASP A 118 -34.81 12.44 -1.51
CA ASP A 118 -36.14 12.20 -2.09
C ASP A 118 -36.07 12.02 -3.61
N ILE A 119 -35.25 12.80 -4.31
CA ILE A 119 -34.96 12.60 -5.74
C ILE A 119 -34.31 11.23 -5.97
N ALA A 120 -33.37 10.81 -5.11
CA ALA A 120 -32.72 9.51 -5.21
C ALA A 120 -33.74 8.37 -5.10
N LYS A 121 -34.70 8.45 -4.17
CA LYS A 121 -35.82 7.50 -4.06
C LYS A 121 -36.71 7.47 -5.30
N GLU A 122 -36.94 8.60 -5.96
CA GLU A 122 -37.65 8.62 -7.24
C GLU A 122 -36.79 8.08 -8.38
N TYR A 123 -35.48 8.35 -8.36
CA TYR A 123 -34.53 7.83 -9.34
C TYR A 123 -34.42 6.31 -9.24
N GLU A 124 -34.43 5.74 -8.03
CA GLU A 124 -34.44 4.28 -7.81
C GLU A 124 -35.55 3.58 -8.60
N LYS A 125 -36.71 4.22 -8.77
CA LYS A 125 -37.87 3.71 -9.51
C LYS A 125 -37.74 3.82 -11.03
N LEU A 126 -36.81 4.61 -11.54
CA LEU A 126 -36.61 4.81 -12.99
C LEU A 126 -35.95 3.59 -13.64
N GLU A 127 -36.17 3.45 -14.95
CA GLU A 127 -35.47 2.46 -15.76
C GLU A 127 -33.97 2.80 -15.88
N THR A 128 -33.14 1.77 -16.05
CA THR A 128 -31.68 1.89 -16.07
C THR A 128 -31.16 2.87 -17.13
N GLU A 129 -31.78 2.91 -18.31
CA GLU A 129 -31.36 3.82 -19.39
C GLU A 129 -31.66 5.29 -19.06
N GLU A 130 -32.76 5.56 -18.35
CA GLU A 130 -33.09 6.91 -17.90
C GLU A 130 -32.12 7.38 -16.80
N LYS A 131 -31.77 6.50 -15.86
CA LYS A 131 -30.74 6.75 -14.84
C LYS A 131 -29.40 7.14 -15.47
N LYS A 132 -28.93 6.39 -16.47
CA LYS A 132 -27.68 6.67 -17.19
C LYS A 132 -27.71 8.04 -17.87
N LYS A 133 -28.78 8.34 -18.61
CA LYS A 133 -28.92 9.62 -19.33
C LYS A 133 -28.90 10.82 -18.38
N LEU A 134 -29.53 10.69 -17.21
CA LEU A 134 -29.51 11.73 -16.19
C LEU A 134 -28.11 11.92 -15.59
N LEU A 135 -27.40 10.83 -15.31
CA LEU A 135 -26.01 10.87 -14.84
C LEU A 135 -25.08 11.50 -15.89
N GLU A 136 -25.19 11.12 -17.17
CA GLU A 136 -24.40 11.71 -18.26
C GLU A 136 -24.66 13.20 -18.40
N SER A 137 -25.92 13.63 -18.33
CA SER A 137 -26.29 15.04 -18.40
C SER A 137 -25.74 15.83 -17.22
N PHE A 138 -25.72 15.24 -16.03
CA PHE A 138 -25.15 15.86 -14.84
C PHE A 138 -23.62 16.00 -14.95
N LEU A 139 -22.92 14.93 -15.34
CA LEU A 139 -21.46 14.92 -15.47
C LEU A 139 -20.96 15.81 -16.62
N GLY A 140 -21.64 15.79 -17.78
CA GLY A 140 -21.22 16.51 -18.99
C GLY A 140 -21.33 18.04 -18.92
N ASN A 141 -22.09 18.59 -17.95
CA ASN A 141 -22.33 20.03 -17.83
C ASN A 141 -21.46 20.73 -16.76
N THR A 142 -20.55 19.99 -16.10
CA THR A 142 -19.71 20.56 -15.04
C THR A 142 -18.48 21.27 -15.63
N ASP A 143 -18.26 22.53 -15.26
CA ASP A 143 -17.06 23.30 -15.62
C ASP A 143 -15.84 22.80 -14.82
N THR A 144 -15.11 21.86 -15.39
CA THR A 144 -13.98 21.17 -14.74
C THR A 144 -12.80 22.08 -14.43
N GLU A 145 -12.63 23.18 -15.17
CA GLU A 145 -11.57 24.15 -14.90
C GLU A 145 -11.89 24.99 -13.65
N LYS A 146 -13.13 25.50 -13.56
CA LYS A 146 -13.57 26.28 -12.41
C LYS A 146 -13.65 25.43 -11.14
N SER A 147 -14.07 24.16 -11.25
CA SER A 147 -14.08 23.25 -10.11
C SER A 147 -12.67 22.98 -9.57
N ALA A 148 -11.66 22.82 -10.43
CA ALA A 148 -10.27 22.65 -10.01
C ALA A 148 -9.72 23.88 -9.27
N LYS A 149 -10.02 25.09 -9.76
CA LYS A 149 -9.63 26.36 -9.10
C LYS A 149 -10.32 26.54 -7.75
N LEU A 150 -11.60 26.21 -7.67
CA LEU A 150 -12.37 26.24 -6.42
C LEU A 150 -11.80 25.23 -5.42
N LEU A 151 -11.56 23.99 -5.85
CA LEU A 151 -10.99 22.93 -5.01
C LEU A 151 -9.63 23.34 -4.44
N THR A 152 -8.76 23.93 -5.27
CA THR A 152 -7.47 24.48 -4.82
C THR A 152 -7.65 25.57 -3.76
N SER A 153 -8.67 26.43 -3.91
CA SER A 153 -8.97 27.48 -2.94
C SER A 153 -9.49 26.89 -1.62
N CYS A 154 -10.33 25.85 -1.68
CA CYS A 154 -10.77 25.11 -0.50
C CYS A 154 -9.59 24.46 0.24
N PHE A 155 -8.64 23.84 -0.49
CA PHE A 155 -7.44 23.27 0.14
C PHE A 155 -6.60 24.33 0.86
N ARG A 156 -6.48 25.54 0.31
CA ARG A 156 -5.80 26.64 1.00
C ARG A 156 -6.49 27.02 2.30
N ILE A 157 -7.82 27.20 2.26
CA ILE A 157 -8.61 27.51 3.46
C ILE A 157 -8.48 26.39 4.52
N ILE A 158 -8.57 25.13 4.10
CA ILE A 158 -8.39 23.98 5.00
C ILE A 158 -6.99 23.98 5.62
N ASN A 159 -5.95 24.23 4.82
CA ASN A 159 -4.58 24.31 5.32
C ASN A 159 -4.40 25.45 6.32
N ASP A 160 -5.01 26.62 6.06
CA ASP A 160 -4.96 27.77 6.97
C ASP A 160 -5.64 27.45 8.30
N ILE A 161 -6.81 26.79 8.27
CA ILE A 161 -7.51 26.33 9.48
C ILE A 161 -6.68 25.28 10.22
N HIS A 162 -6.12 24.31 9.50
CA HIS A 162 -5.32 23.23 10.08
C HIS A 162 -4.01 23.73 10.71
N ALA A 163 -3.45 24.84 10.21
CA ALA A 163 -2.27 25.46 10.80
C ALA A 163 -2.54 26.06 12.19
N ASP A 164 -3.76 26.48 12.48
CA ASP A 164 -4.18 27.03 13.78
C ASP A 164 -4.79 25.95 14.69
N GLU A 165 -5.65 25.10 14.13
CA GLU A 165 -6.34 24.02 14.85
C GLU A 165 -6.29 22.69 14.05
N PRO A 166 -5.24 21.86 14.24
CA PRO A 166 -5.03 20.64 13.45
C PRO A 166 -6.20 19.64 13.52
N GLU A 167 -6.87 19.56 14.67
CA GLU A 167 -7.97 18.62 14.95
C GLU A 167 -9.35 19.14 14.54
N PHE A 168 -9.45 20.37 14.02
CA PHE A 168 -10.73 21.01 13.71
C PHE A 168 -11.64 20.15 12.83
N LEU A 169 -11.10 19.59 11.75
CA LEU A 169 -11.88 18.76 10.82
C LEU A 169 -12.35 17.46 11.47
N ALA A 170 -11.51 16.77 12.24
CA ALA A 170 -11.89 15.54 12.92
C ALA A 170 -13.03 15.81 13.92
N ARG A 171 -12.90 16.88 14.72
CA ARG A 171 -13.90 17.31 15.70
C ARG A 171 -15.24 17.66 15.06
N VAL A 172 -15.23 18.40 13.95
CA VAL A 172 -16.45 18.84 13.25
C VAL A 172 -17.11 17.68 12.49
N LEU A 173 -16.34 16.78 11.89
CA LEU A 173 -16.87 15.70 11.05
C LEU A 173 -17.30 14.46 11.86
N ALA A 174 -16.70 14.18 13.02
CA ALA A 174 -16.94 12.95 13.78
C ALA A 174 -18.44 12.66 14.04
N PRO A 175 -19.28 13.61 14.54
CA PRO A 175 -20.69 13.32 14.79
C PRO A 175 -21.52 13.07 13.52
N GLY A 176 -21.09 13.61 12.39
CA GLY A 176 -21.69 13.36 11.08
C GLY A 176 -21.30 11.97 10.56
N PHE A 177 -20.02 11.64 10.68
CA PHE A 177 -19.46 10.38 10.25
C PHE A 177 -20.02 9.20 11.06
N GLU A 178 -20.13 9.31 12.38
CA GLU A 178 -20.76 8.28 13.24
C GLU A 178 -22.19 7.96 12.81
N ARG A 179 -23.01 9.00 12.57
CA ARG A 179 -24.39 8.84 12.10
C ARG A 179 -24.45 8.23 10.70
N TRP A 180 -23.52 8.60 9.83
CA TRP A 180 -23.42 8.05 8.49
C TRP A 180 -23.06 6.55 8.52
N ILE A 181 -22.03 6.16 9.29
CA ILE A 181 -21.65 4.75 9.48
C ILE A 181 -22.83 3.94 10.03
N ALA A 182 -23.54 4.46 11.05
CA ALA A 182 -24.67 3.77 11.66
C ALA A 182 -25.88 3.62 10.72
N SER A 183 -26.00 4.45 9.68
CA SER A 183 -27.13 4.45 8.74
C SER A 183 -26.81 3.78 7.40
N MET A 184 -25.54 3.51 7.11
CA MET A 184 -25.10 2.93 5.84
C MET A 184 -25.39 1.42 5.81
N ASP A 185 -26.02 0.96 4.72
CA ASP A 185 -26.11 -0.46 4.43
C ASP A 185 -24.82 -0.93 3.73
N PHE A 186 -23.94 -1.56 4.51
CA PHE A 186 -22.68 -2.08 3.97
C PHE A 186 -22.88 -3.26 3.01
N GLY A 187 -24.05 -3.93 3.02
CA GLY A 187 -24.41 -4.97 2.06
C GLY A 187 -24.63 -4.38 0.67
N GLU A 188 -25.42 -3.31 0.57
CA GLU A 188 -25.62 -2.57 -0.68
C GLU A 188 -24.33 -1.90 -1.17
N LEU A 189 -23.50 -1.38 -0.25
CA LEU A 189 -22.18 -0.86 -0.59
C LEU A 189 -21.29 -1.95 -1.21
N LYS A 190 -21.29 -3.16 -0.63
CA LYS A 190 -20.56 -4.30 -1.18
C LYS A 190 -21.09 -4.67 -2.57
N GLU A 191 -22.40 -4.79 -2.75
CA GLU A 191 -23.01 -5.10 -4.04
C GLU A 191 -22.65 -4.05 -5.11
N MET A 192 -22.65 -2.76 -4.75
CA MET A 192 -22.22 -1.68 -5.62
C MET A 192 -20.75 -1.83 -6.03
N VAL A 193 -19.86 -2.18 -5.09
CA VAL A 193 -18.43 -2.38 -5.37
C VAL A 193 -18.23 -3.61 -6.27
N ASP A 194 -18.88 -4.73 -5.94
CA ASP A 194 -18.78 -6.00 -6.67
C ASP A 194 -19.30 -5.84 -8.12
N SER A 195 -20.46 -5.22 -8.30
CA SER A 195 -21.03 -4.94 -9.63
C SER A 195 -20.27 -3.83 -10.37
N GLY A 196 -19.67 -2.89 -9.63
CA GLY A 196 -18.94 -1.73 -10.13
C GLY A 196 -17.52 -2.03 -10.60
N ALA A 197 -16.96 -3.21 -10.32
CA ALA A 197 -15.56 -3.56 -10.57
C ALA A 197 -15.09 -3.23 -12.00
N LYS A 198 -15.92 -3.47 -13.03
CA LYS A 198 -15.59 -3.12 -14.43
C LYS A 198 -15.52 -1.61 -14.65
N GLY A 199 -16.45 -0.85 -14.06
CA GLY A 199 -16.46 0.61 -14.13
C GLY A 199 -15.26 1.22 -13.40
N ILE A 200 -14.94 0.72 -12.20
CA ILE A 200 -13.76 1.12 -11.43
C ILE A 200 -12.48 0.82 -12.22
N SER A 201 -12.38 -0.36 -12.84
CA SER A 201 -11.24 -0.73 -13.69
C SER A 201 -11.09 0.19 -14.90
N ALA A 202 -12.19 0.56 -15.56
CA ALA A 202 -12.18 1.51 -16.68
C ALA A 202 -11.74 2.91 -16.22
N LEU A 203 -12.23 3.37 -15.07
CA LEU A 203 -11.83 4.65 -14.47
C LEU A 203 -10.34 4.65 -14.08
N ALA A 204 -9.84 3.56 -13.52
CA ALA A 204 -8.43 3.40 -13.18
C ALA A 204 -7.53 3.45 -14.42
N ARG A 205 -7.94 2.80 -15.52
CA ARG A 205 -7.23 2.90 -16.82
C ARG A 205 -7.23 4.31 -17.36
N MET A 206 -8.39 4.95 -17.43
CA MET A 206 -8.50 6.35 -17.88
C MET A 206 -7.61 7.27 -17.03
N THR A 207 -7.61 7.09 -15.70
CA THR A 207 -6.75 7.87 -14.80
C THR A 207 -5.27 7.60 -15.07
N SER A 208 -4.88 6.33 -15.26
CA SER A 208 -3.52 5.94 -15.62
C SER A 208 -3.07 6.56 -16.95
N ASP A 209 -3.94 6.53 -17.97
CA ASP A 209 -3.66 7.10 -19.30
C ASP A 209 -3.45 8.62 -19.19
N VAL A 210 -4.37 9.32 -18.51
CA VAL A 210 -4.26 10.77 -18.27
C VAL A 210 -2.99 11.10 -17.45
N MET A 211 -2.64 10.31 -16.44
CA MET A 211 -1.41 10.53 -15.67
C MET A 211 -0.15 10.34 -16.54
N GLY A 212 -0.21 9.45 -17.53
CA GLY A 212 0.83 9.29 -18.55
C GLY A 212 1.06 10.54 -19.37
N ASP A 213 -0.01 11.28 -19.69
CA ASP A 213 0.07 12.55 -20.43
C ASP A 213 0.64 13.71 -19.57
N TYR A 214 0.59 13.60 -18.24
CA TYR A 214 1.06 14.63 -17.30
C TYR A 214 2.08 14.10 -16.28
N PRO A 215 3.27 13.65 -16.71
CA PRO A 215 4.23 12.95 -15.85
C PRO A 215 4.69 13.78 -14.65
N ALA A 216 4.82 15.10 -14.78
CA ALA A 216 5.17 15.97 -13.65
C ALA A 216 4.10 15.98 -12.54
N LYS A 217 2.82 15.91 -12.91
CA LYS A 217 1.71 15.80 -11.94
C LYS A 217 1.69 14.42 -11.31
N ALA A 218 1.95 13.38 -12.09
CA ALA A 218 2.08 12.01 -11.58
C ALA A 218 3.21 11.90 -10.55
N VAL A 219 4.39 12.49 -10.82
CA VAL A 219 5.52 12.55 -9.87
C VAL A 219 5.15 13.37 -8.63
N SER A 220 4.46 14.49 -8.79
CA SER A 220 4.00 15.31 -7.65
C SER A 220 3.03 14.53 -6.77
N LEU A 221 2.10 13.77 -7.35
CA LEU A 221 1.22 12.87 -6.60
C LEU A 221 1.99 11.74 -5.93
N LEU A 222 2.95 11.14 -6.62
CA LEU A 222 3.81 10.10 -6.05
C LEU A 222 4.65 10.63 -4.88
N SER A 223 5.03 11.92 -4.90
CA SER A 223 5.74 12.54 -3.78
C SER A 223 4.89 12.69 -2.52
N LEU A 224 3.56 12.59 -2.63
CA LEU A 224 2.65 12.51 -1.48
C LEU A 224 2.59 11.10 -0.88
N ALA A 225 3.06 10.07 -1.61
CA ALA A 225 2.94 8.68 -1.17
C ALA A 225 3.58 8.43 0.20
N PRO A 226 4.80 8.92 0.52
CA PRO A 226 5.38 8.73 1.86
C PRO A 226 4.51 9.34 2.97
N THR A 227 3.98 10.55 2.77
CA THR A 227 3.09 11.22 3.73
C THR A 227 1.79 10.43 3.91
N LEU A 228 1.18 9.97 2.82
CA LEU A 228 -0.02 9.14 2.86
C LEU A 228 0.25 7.80 3.54
N VAL A 229 1.40 7.17 3.30
CA VAL A 229 1.82 5.94 3.97
C VAL A 229 1.97 6.17 5.47
N ASN A 230 2.57 7.27 5.90
CA ASN A 230 2.72 7.58 7.33
C ASN A 230 1.36 7.79 8.01
N ILE A 231 0.48 8.59 7.39
CA ILE A 231 -0.88 8.81 7.90
C ILE A 231 -1.67 7.49 7.95
N ALA A 232 -1.61 6.70 6.87
CA ALA A 232 -2.28 5.41 6.81
C ALA A 232 -1.72 4.42 7.84
N THR A 233 -0.41 4.40 8.06
CA THR A 233 0.22 3.52 9.05
C THR A 233 -0.18 3.89 10.46
N ASP A 234 -0.21 5.18 10.80
CA ASP A 234 -0.69 5.65 12.11
C ASP A 234 -2.19 5.34 12.30
N ALA A 235 -3.02 5.66 11.31
CA ALA A 235 -4.45 5.35 11.36
C ALA A 235 -4.72 3.84 11.46
N LEU A 236 -3.97 3.01 10.73
CA LEU A 236 -4.04 1.56 10.81
C LEU A 236 -3.55 1.05 12.17
N ALA A 237 -2.46 1.60 12.72
CA ALA A 237 -1.96 1.22 14.03
C ALA A 237 -3.01 1.48 15.11
N GLN A 238 -3.62 2.68 15.12
CA GLN A 238 -4.71 3.02 16.05
C GLN A 238 -5.94 2.13 15.83
N SER A 239 -6.29 1.85 14.57
CA SER A 239 -7.42 0.98 14.24
C SER A 239 -7.17 -0.46 14.69
N LEU A 240 -5.97 -0.99 14.48
CA LEU A 240 -5.58 -2.34 14.90
C LEU A 240 -5.47 -2.46 16.41
N GLU A 241 -4.97 -1.42 17.10
CA GLU A 241 -4.96 -1.40 18.56
C GLU A 241 -6.38 -1.46 19.13
N ASN A 242 -7.30 -0.70 18.55
CA ASN A 242 -8.71 -0.71 18.95
C ASN A 242 -9.40 -2.02 18.58
N ALA A 243 -9.20 -2.51 17.35
CA ALA A 243 -9.76 -3.75 16.87
C ALA A 243 -9.25 -4.96 17.66
N GLY A 244 -7.96 -5.01 18.00
CA GLY A 244 -7.37 -6.07 18.82
C GLY A 244 -7.93 -6.12 20.24
N LYS A 245 -8.46 -5.00 20.77
CA LYS A 245 -9.19 -4.98 22.04
C LYS A 245 -10.64 -5.46 21.91
N SER A 246 -11.25 -5.30 20.74
CA SER A 246 -12.70 -5.50 20.56
C SER A 246 -13.10 -6.75 19.76
N ILE A 247 -12.21 -7.30 18.94
CA ILE A 247 -12.49 -8.43 18.05
C ILE A 247 -11.88 -9.69 18.65
N ALA A 248 -12.69 -10.73 18.80
CA ALA A 248 -12.22 -12.03 19.24
C ALA A 248 -11.37 -12.72 18.13
N PRO A 249 -10.31 -13.49 18.48
CA PRO A 249 -9.41 -14.07 17.49
C PRO A 249 -10.08 -14.95 16.41
N ASP A 250 -11.13 -15.68 16.78
CA ASP A 250 -11.94 -16.50 15.89
C ASP A 250 -12.68 -15.66 14.83
N MET A 251 -13.30 -14.56 15.25
CA MET A 251 -13.96 -13.63 14.33
C MET A 251 -12.97 -12.98 13.37
N ALA A 252 -11.77 -12.62 13.84
CA ALA A 252 -10.73 -12.06 12.99
C ALA A 252 -10.27 -13.08 11.91
N ALA A 253 -10.08 -14.35 12.30
CA ALA A 253 -9.72 -15.41 11.37
C ALA A 253 -10.82 -15.65 10.33
N ASP A 254 -12.10 -15.67 10.74
CA ASP A 254 -13.23 -15.86 9.83
C ASP A 254 -13.37 -14.72 8.82
N VAL A 255 -13.18 -13.46 9.25
CA VAL A 255 -13.19 -12.30 8.35
C VAL A 255 -12.05 -12.39 7.34
N ILE A 256 -10.82 -12.69 7.79
CA ILE A 256 -9.67 -12.86 6.90
C ILE A 256 -9.93 -13.98 5.89
N ARG A 257 -10.47 -15.11 6.35
CA ARG A 257 -10.81 -16.24 5.47
C ARG A 257 -11.86 -15.86 4.43
N ALA A 258 -12.93 -15.16 4.83
CA ALA A 258 -13.95 -14.69 3.90
C ALA A 258 -13.36 -13.76 2.83
N MET A 259 -12.48 -12.84 3.24
CA MET A 259 -11.76 -11.96 2.32
C MET A 259 -10.87 -12.75 1.35
N LEU A 260 -10.13 -13.76 1.82
CA LEU A 260 -9.26 -14.60 0.99
C LEU A 260 -10.05 -15.36 -0.09
N LEU A 261 -11.26 -15.84 0.24
CA LEU A 261 -12.11 -16.58 -0.70
C LEU A 261 -12.71 -15.70 -1.80
N GLU A 262 -12.84 -14.39 -1.56
CA GLU A 262 -13.38 -13.43 -2.53
C GLU A 262 -12.34 -12.89 -3.52
N ILE A 263 -11.05 -13.20 -3.35
CA ILE A 263 -10.00 -12.61 -4.19
C ILE A 263 -9.97 -13.23 -5.59
N ASP A 264 -10.09 -12.38 -6.63
CA ASP A 264 -9.90 -12.77 -8.03
C ASP A 264 -8.41 -13.08 -8.32
N THR A 265 -8.09 -14.37 -8.40
CA THR A 265 -6.75 -14.89 -8.67
C THR A 265 -6.18 -14.42 -10.01
N ASN A 266 -7.01 -14.15 -11.01
CA ASN A 266 -6.55 -13.63 -12.31
C ASN A 266 -6.04 -12.20 -12.20
N SER A 267 -6.73 -11.38 -11.41
CA SER A 267 -6.30 -10.01 -11.12
C SER A 267 -5.03 -10.01 -10.27
N ILE A 268 -4.90 -10.91 -9.29
CA ILE A 268 -3.64 -11.10 -8.56
C ILE A 268 -2.50 -11.47 -9.52
N SER A 269 -2.68 -12.44 -10.42
CA SER A 269 -1.63 -12.85 -11.36
C SER A 269 -1.14 -11.69 -12.22
N ARG A 270 -2.06 -10.88 -12.78
CA ARG A 270 -1.70 -9.67 -13.53
C ARG A 270 -0.95 -8.65 -12.66
N MET A 271 -1.38 -8.46 -11.42
CA MET A 271 -0.71 -7.57 -10.47
C MET A 271 0.70 -8.06 -10.15
N VAL A 272 0.87 -9.35 -9.84
CA VAL A 272 2.17 -9.98 -9.54
C VAL A 272 3.14 -9.81 -10.71
N ASN A 273 2.68 -10.04 -11.94
CA ASN A 273 3.50 -9.80 -13.14
C ASN A 273 3.92 -8.32 -13.27
N GLY A 274 2.99 -7.39 -13.03
CA GLY A 274 3.29 -5.96 -13.02
C GLY A 274 4.29 -5.58 -11.92
N MET A 275 4.15 -6.14 -10.71
CA MET A 275 5.07 -5.92 -9.59
C MET A 275 6.46 -6.52 -9.86
N ALA A 276 6.55 -7.69 -10.48
CA ALA A 276 7.82 -8.31 -10.85
C ALA A 276 8.59 -7.41 -11.85
N GLU A 277 7.89 -6.91 -12.87
CA GLU A 277 8.47 -5.98 -13.85
C GLU A 277 8.85 -4.63 -13.21
N MET A 278 8.01 -4.08 -12.32
CA MET A 278 8.34 -2.87 -11.58
C MET A 278 9.56 -3.06 -10.68
N THR A 279 9.63 -4.17 -9.94
CA THR A 279 10.77 -4.52 -9.09
C THR A 279 12.05 -4.63 -9.90
N ARG A 280 11.99 -5.27 -11.08
CA ARG A 280 13.11 -5.33 -12.01
C ARG A 280 13.56 -3.93 -12.44
N ARG A 281 12.64 -3.03 -12.77
CA ARG A 281 12.94 -1.63 -13.14
C ARG A 281 13.54 -0.83 -11.98
N ILE A 282 13.01 -0.98 -10.78
CA ILE A 282 13.55 -0.33 -9.57
C ILE A 282 14.95 -0.86 -9.27
N HIS A 283 15.17 -2.17 -9.36
CA HIS A 283 16.48 -2.76 -9.13
C HIS A 283 17.53 -2.25 -10.11
N VAL A 284 17.20 -2.25 -11.41
CA VAL A 284 18.08 -1.69 -12.45
C VAL A 284 18.29 -0.19 -12.24
N GLY A 285 17.23 0.57 -11.94
CA GLY A 285 17.31 2.01 -11.67
C GLY A 285 18.16 2.34 -10.44
N SER A 286 18.03 1.57 -9.34
CA SER A 286 18.84 1.73 -8.14
C SER A 286 20.32 1.46 -8.41
N ALA A 287 20.65 0.52 -9.30
CA ALA A 287 22.02 0.26 -9.69
C ALA A 287 22.61 1.41 -10.53
N LEU A 288 21.78 2.16 -11.26
CA LEU A 288 22.19 3.35 -12.02
C LEU A 288 22.35 4.61 -11.17
N LEU A 289 21.63 4.72 -10.05
CA LEU A 289 21.67 5.89 -9.17
C LEU A 289 22.80 5.83 -8.12
N GLY A 290 23.27 4.63 -7.75
CA GLY A 290 24.34 4.46 -6.78
C GLY A 290 25.73 4.36 -7.41
N GLU A 291 26.76 4.37 -6.56
CA GLU A 291 28.13 4.09 -6.99
C GLU A 291 28.25 2.60 -7.41
N PRO A 292 29.15 2.26 -8.36
CA PRO A 292 29.41 0.87 -8.72
C PRO A 292 29.74 0.01 -7.50
N GLY A 293 28.88 -0.98 -7.20
CA GLY A 293 29.03 -1.86 -6.03
C GLY A 293 28.32 -1.39 -4.76
N SER A 294 27.76 -0.17 -4.73
CA SER A 294 26.99 0.37 -3.60
C SER A 294 25.68 1.04 -4.06
N PRO A 295 24.63 0.27 -4.38
CA PRO A 295 23.32 0.81 -4.71
C PRO A 295 22.77 1.66 -3.55
N GLU A 296 22.05 2.74 -3.84
CA GLU A 296 21.50 3.65 -2.81
C GLU A 296 20.29 3.05 -2.07
N PHE A 297 19.49 2.23 -2.74
CA PHE A 297 18.26 1.68 -2.16
C PHE A 297 18.49 0.84 -0.89
N PRO A 298 19.48 -0.09 -0.82
CA PRO A 298 19.83 -0.80 0.42
C PRO A 298 20.15 0.11 1.62
N LYS A 299 20.78 1.28 1.40
CA LYS A 299 21.12 2.20 2.50
C LYS A 299 19.85 2.78 3.12
N ALA A 300 18.95 3.31 2.28
CA ALA A 300 17.66 3.83 2.74
C ALA A 300 16.81 2.76 3.46
N PHE A 301 16.81 1.52 2.96
CA PHE A 301 16.12 0.40 3.62
C PHE A 301 16.73 0.04 4.97
N THR A 302 18.05 0.15 5.12
CA THR A 302 18.73 -0.13 6.39
C THR A 302 18.32 0.89 7.45
N ASP A 303 18.25 2.17 7.10
CA ASP A 303 17.83 3.21 8.04
C ASP A 303 16.35 3.08 8.42
N ILE A 304 15.47 2.77 7.46
CA ILE A 304 14.06 2.48 7.75
C ILE A 304 13.94 1.25 8.66
N ALA A 305 14.65 0.16 8.34
CA ALA A 305 14.61 -1.07 9.15
C ALA A 305 15.11 -0.83 10.58
N ARG A 306 16.17 -0.02 10.76
CA ARG A 306 16.68 0.36 12.08
C ARG A 306 15.61 1.09 12.90
N ASN A 307 14.99 2.11 12.31
CA ASN A 307 13.95 2.90 12.99
C ASN A 307 12.73 2.03 13.35
N ILE A 308 12.37 1.06 12.51
CA ILE A 308 11.29 0.10 12.82
C ILE A 308 11.69 -0.77 14.01
N VAL A 309 12.88 -1.38 13.98
CA VAL A 309 13.34 -2.29 15.05
C VAL A 309 13.40 -1.58 16.40
N GLU A 310 13.86 -0.32 16.44
CA GLU A 310 13.92 0.49 17.67
C GLU A 310 12.54 0.76 18.30
N GLY A 311 11.47 0.75 17.51
CA GLY A 311 10.10 1.01 17.98
C GLY A 311 9.26 -0.22 18.32
N LEU A 312 9.78 -1.44 18.13
CA LEU A 312 9.01 -2.67 18.30
C LEU A 312 9.03 -3.19 19.75
N ASP A 313 7.86 -3.63 20.24
CA ASP A 313 7.79 -4.52 21.39
C ASP A 313 8.32 -5.90 20.98
N HIS A 314 9.50 -6.24 21.48
CA HIS A 314 10.20 -7.48 21.12
C HIS A 314 9.39 -8.73 21.48
N GLU A 315 8.65 -8.75 22.59
CA GLU A 315 7.90 -9.94 23.00
C GLU A 315 6.73 -10.20 22.06
N ILE A 316 5.96 -9.16 21.75
CA ILE A 316 4.85 -9.24 20.80
C ILE A 316 5.39 -9.61 19.41
N LEU A 317 6.50 -9.00 19.00
CA LEU A 317 7.14 -9.28 17.72
C LEU A 317 7.52 -10.76 17.58
N TRP A 318 8.14 -11.37 18.60
CA TRP A 318 8.56 -12.78 18.52
C TRP A 318 7.36 -13.74 18.48
N LYS A 319 6.31 -13.47 19.27
CA LYS A 319 5.06 -14.27 19.22
C LYS A 319 4.38 -14.16 17.86
N ALA A 320 4.24 -12.94 17.34
CA ALA A 320 3.68 -12.69 16.02
C ALA A 320 4.53 -13.35 14.92
N ARG A 321 5.86 -13.31 15.05
CA ARG A 321 6.78 -13.96 14.10
C ARG A 321 6.58 -15.47 14.06
N THR A 322 6.42 -16.14 15.20
CA THR A 322 6.16 -17.59 15.22
C THR A 322 4.84 -17.92 14.53
N ALA A 323 3.75 -17.23 14.87
CA ALA A 323 2.46 -17.42 14.20
C ALA A 323 2.53 -17.13 12.69
N MET A 324 3.28 -16.09 12.28
CA MET A 324 3.54 -15.81 10.87
C MET A 324 4.40 -16.86 10.20
N ALA A 325 5.32 -17.53 10.91
CA ALA A 325 6.15 -18.58 10.36
C ALA A 325 5.30 -19.82 10.04
N GLU A 326 4.42 -20.22 10.94
CA GLU A 326 3.43 -21.30 10.75
C GLU A 326 2.50 -20.98 9.57
N ALA A 327 1.88 -19.80 9.56
CA ALA A 327 1.03 -19.37 8.45
C ALA A 327 1.81 -19.30 7.11
N ARG A 328 3.07 -18.86 7.14
CA ARG A 328 3.93 -18.81 5.95
C ARG A 328 4.28 -20.21 5.46
N GLU A 329 4.44 -21.18 6.34
CA GLU A 329 4.65 -22.58 5.98
C GLU A 329 3.45 -23.13 5.23
N GLU A 330 2.24 -22.96 5.76
CA GLU A 330 0.99 -23.36 5.09
C GLU A 330 0.86 -22.74 3.69
N VAL A 331 1.11 -21.43 3.57
CA VAL A 331 1.10 -20.74 2.27
C VAL A 331 2.18 -21.28 1.34
N LYS A 332 3.40 -21.51 1.83
CA LYS A 332 4.49 -22.06 1.01
C LYS A 332 4.19 -23.47 0.54
N ASN A 333 3.57 -24.30 1.37
CA ASN A 333 3.18 -25.65 1.00
C ASN A 333 2.12 -25.59 -0.10
N ALA A 334 1.07 -24.79 0.08
CA ALA A 334 0.06 -24.56 -0.95
C ALA A 334 0.63 -24.03 -2.28
N VAL A 335 1.59 -23.09 -2.22
CA VAL A 335 2.30 -22.60 -3.42
C VAL A 335 3.19 -23.67 -4.04
N SER A 336 3.89 -24.46 -3.21
CA SER A 336 4.77 -25.53 -3.69
C SER A 336 3.99 -26.63 -4.39
N ASP A 337 2.83 -27.00 -3.85
CA ASP A 337 1.90 -27.94 -4.48
C ASP A 337 1.42 -27.40 -5.83
N ALA A 338 0.99 -26.13 -5.87
CA ALA A 338 0.56 -25.48 -7.12
C ALA A 338 1.69 -25.38 -8.16
N VAL A 339 2.94 -25.14 -7.73
CA VAL A 339 4.11 -25.10 -8.63
C VAL A 339 4.50 -26.50 -9.09
N ALA A 340 4.38 -27.52 -8.24
CA ALA A 340 4.68 -28.91 -8.59
C ALA A 340 3.73 -29.44 -9.67
N GLU A 341 2.49 -28.94 -9.73
CA GLU A 341 1.53 -29.23 -10.80
C GLU A 341 1.89 -28.54 -12.14
N ASN A 342 2.88 -27.63 -12.17
CA ASN A 342 3.32 -26.90 -13.35
C ASN A 342 4.82 -27.12 -13.65
N PRO A 343 5.17 -28.07 -14.54
CA PRO A 343 6.56 -28.44 -14.82
C PRO A 343 7.45 -27.28 -15.29
N ASP A 344 6.90 -26.33 -16.06
CA ASP A 344 7.66 -25.18 -16.57
C ASP A 344 8.01 -24.20 -15.44
N MET A 345 7.06 -23.95 -14.52
CA MET A 345 7.32 -23.14 -13.33
C MET A 345 8.33 -23.82 -12.40
N MET A 346 8.23 -25.14 -12.21
CA MET A 346 9.18 -25.89 -11.40
C MET A 346 10.59 -25.82 -11.98
N ALA A 347 10.74 -25.98 -13.31
CA ALA A 347 12.03 -25.84 -13.98
C ALA A 347 12.60 -24.41 -13.85
N GLY A 348 11.76 -23.39 -14.01
CA GLY A 348 12.13 -21.99 -13.82
C GLY A 348 12.53 -21.67 -12.37
N ASP A 349 11.82 -22.20 -11.38
CA ASP A 349 12.18 -22.08 -9.97
C ASP A 349 13.56 -22.68 -9.74
N ILE A 350 13.79 -23.94 -10.14
CA ILE A 350 15.10 -24.60 -9.97
C ILE A 350 16.23 -23.80 -10.61
N ALA A 351 16.03 -23.29 -11.83
CA ALA A 351 17.04 -22.51 -12.55
C ALA A 351 17.40 -21.19 -11.83
N THR A 352 16.41 -20.51 -11.25
CA THR A 352 16.61 -19.24 -10.55
C THR A 352 17.00 -19.39 -9.08
N ARG A 353 16.74 -20.57 -8.50
CA ARG A 353 16.98 -20.85 -7.08
C ARG A 353 18.43 -20.68 -6.67
N THR A 354 19.38 -20.96 -7.57
CA THR A 354 20.81 -20.78 -7.28
C THR A 354 21.17 -19.32 -7.03
N ALA A 355 20.67 -18.38 -7.85
CA ALA A 355 20.88 -16.95 -7.67
C ALA A 355 20.26 -16.44 -6.36
N VAL A 356 19.04 -16.90 -6.06
CA VAL A 356 18.34 -16.60 -4.80
C VAL A 356 19.09 -17.18 -3.60
N THR A 357 19.55 -18.43 -3.70
CA THR A 357 20.31 -19.12 -2.66
C THR A 357 21.64 -18.41 -2.41
N ASN A 358 22.36 -17.98 -3.45
CA ASN A 358 23.59 -17.21 -3.29
C ASN A 358 23.37 -15.85 -2.61
N ALA A 359 22.27 -15.17 -2.90
CA ALA A 359 21.89 -13.97 -2.16
C ALA A 359 21.58 -14.30 -0.68
N GLY A 360 20.89 -15.42 -0.43
CA GLY A 360 20.61 -15.96 0.89
C GLY A 360 21.87 -16.32 1.69
N ILE A 361 22.83 -17.01 1.08
CA ILE A 361 24.12 -17.37 1.68
C ILE A 361 24.89 -16.11 2.09
N ARG A 362 24.95 -15.10 1.22
CA ARG A 362 25.59 -13.81 1.56
C ARG A 362 24.89 -13.12 2.74
N ALA A 363 23.56 -13.18 2.80
CA ALA A 363 22.81 -12.63 3.93
C ALA A 363 23.03 -13.44 5.22
N ALA A 364 23.09 -14.78 5.12
CA ALA A 364 23.37 -15.67 6.24
C ALA A 364 24.79 -15.45 6.78
N SER A 365 25.78 -15.32 5.91
CA SER A 365 27.17 -14.99 6.28
C SER A 365 27.24 -13.65 7.03
N ARG A 366 26.56 -12.59 6.56
CA ARG A 366 26.49 -11.31 7.29
C ARG A 366 25.85 -11.45 8.67
N ARG A 367 24.82 -12.30 8.81
CA ARG A 367 24.20 -12.57 10.11
C ARG A 367 25.11 -13.38 11.02
N ALA A 368 25.81 -14.38 10.48
CA ALA A 368 26.79 -15.16 11.23
C ALA A 368 27.89 -14.26 11.79
N ALA A 369 28.47 -13.37 10.96
CA ALA A 369 29.45 -12.39 11.41
C ALA A 369 28.88 -11.43 12.49
N ALA A 370 27.61 -11.05 12.39
CA ALA A 370 26.94 -10.22 13.40
C ALA A 370 26.70 -10.98 14.72
N LEU A 371 26.46 -12.29 14.65
CA LEU A 371 26.33 -13.17 15.81
C LEU A 371 27.68 -13.43 16.48
N GLU A 372 28.72 -13.70 15.68
CA GLU A 372 30.10 -13.87 16.15
C GLU A 372 30.61 -12.65 16.93
N ALA A 373 30.15 -11.45 16.55
CA ALA A 373 30.46 -10.21 17.27
C ALA A 373 29.74 -10.05 18.62
N GLN A 374 28.82 -10.95 18.99
CA GLN A 374 28.13 -10.93 20.29
C GLN A 374 28.94 -11.63 21.39
N PRO A 375 28.71 -11.30 22.68
CA PRO A 375 29.33 -12.03 23.79
C PRO A 375 28.94 -13.53 23.78
N PRO A 376 29.89 -14.45 24.05
CA PRO A 376 29.63 -15.89 24.03
C PRO A 376 28.43 -16.33 24.88
N GLU A 377 28.26 -15.72 26.05
CA GLU A 377 27.18 -16.07 26.99
C GLU A 377 25.79 -15.80 26.40
N THR A 378 25.67 -14.76 25.56
CA THR A 378 24.40 -14.42 24.89
C THR A 378 24.09 -15.42 23.77
N ILE A 379 25.13 -15.90 23.07
CA ILE A 379 25.00 -16.89 22.01
C ILE A 379 24.59 -18.25 22.61
N ASP A 380 25.23 -18.67 23.70
CA ASP A 380 24.96 -19.95 24.35
C ASP A 380 23.51 -20.06 24.83
N GLU A 381 22.99 -19.01 25.50
CA GLU A 381 21.60 -18.99 25.95
C GLU A 381 20.62 -19.04 24.77
N ALA A 382 20.87 -18.25 23.73
CA ALA A 382 20.05 -18.22 22.53
C ALA A 382 20.07 -19.55 21.77
N MET A 383 21.24 -20.19 21.65
CA MET A 383 21.40 -21.48 20.99
C MET A 383 20.75 -22.60 21.78
N ALA A 384 20.89 -22.64 23.11
CA ALA A 384 20.23 -23.63 23.95
C ALA A 384 18.71 -23.56 23.80
N LYS A 385 18.15 -22.34 23.78
CA LYS A 385 16.71 -22.12 23.55
C LYS A 385 16.29 -22.54 22.13
N ALA A 386 17.10 -22.23 21.12
CA ALA A 386 16.82 -22.62 19.74
C ALA A 386 16.85 -24.15 19.57
N MET A 387 17.87 -24.82 20.12
CA MET A 387 18.01 -26.27 20.04
C MET A 387 16.87 -27.03 20.72
N ALA A 388 16.34 -26.50 21.83
CA ALA A 388 15.21 -27.11 22.51
C ALA A 388 13.92 -27.13 21.67
N GLY A 389 13.80 -26.26 20.66
CA GLY A 389 12.65 -26.19 19.76
C GLY A 389 12.86 -26.86 18.40
N LEU A 390 14.04 -27.45 18.13
CA LEU A 390 14.30 -28.10 16.85
C LEU A 390 13.68 -29.49 16.80
N ASP A 391 12.84 -29.74 15.80
CA ASP A 391 12.40 -31.07 15.45
C ASP A 391 13.53 -31.81 14.69
N VAL A 392 14.30 -32.60 15.43
CA VAL A 392 15.43 -33.38 14.88
C VAL A 392 14.95 -34.40 13.84
N GLN A 393 13.71 -34.88 13.93
CA GLN A 393 13.17 -35.85 12.99
C GLN A 393 12.90 -35.20 11.63
N GLU A 394 12.25 -34.03 11.60
CA GLU A 394 12.00 -33.29 10.35
C GLU A 394 13.32 -32.93 9.65
N ILE A 395 14.34 -32.53 10.40
CA ILE A 395 15.68 -32.26 9.84
C ILE A 395 16.25 -33.53 9.18
N ALA A 396 16.13 -34.69 9.82
CA ALA A 396 16.62 -35.95 9.27
C ALA A 396 15.87 -36.34 7.99
N GLU A 397 14.55 -36.15 7.94
CA GLU A 397 13.73 -36.39 6.75
C GLU A 397 14.15 -35.49 5.58
N ILE A 398 14.35 -34.19 5.86
CA ILE A 398 14.84 -33.22 4.87
C ILE A 398 16.22 -33.63 4.34
N ILE A 399 17.17 -34.01 5.21
CA ILE A 399 18.51 -34.47 4.81
C ILE A 399 18.41 -35.69 3.89
N ASN A 400 17.54 -36.66 4.21
CA ASN A 400 17.35 -37.85 3.38
C ASN A 400 16.79 -37.53 1.99
N ILE A 401 15.85 -36.58 1.90
CA ILE A 401 15.32 -36.09 0.63
C ILE A 401 16.44 -35.45 -0.20
N TYR A 402 17.23 -34.56 0.40
CA TYR A 402 18.34 -33.91 -0.29
C TYR A 402 19.43 -34.90 -0.72
N ALA A 403 19.79 -35.87 0.12
CA ALA A 403 20.76 -36.91 -0.23
C ALA A 403 20.28 -37.73 -1.44
N THR A 404 18.99 -38.05 -1.48
CA THR A 404 18.38 -38.76 -2.62
C THR A 404 18.42 -37.93 -3.90
N LEU A 405 18.08 -36.64 -3.83
CA LEU A 405 18.15 -35.71 -4.96
C LEU A 405 19.59 -35.54 -5.45
N PHE A 406 20.54 -35.42 -4.53
CA PHE A 406 21.95 -35.25 -4.84
C PHE A 406 22.54 -36.49 -5.51
N ASN A 407 22.21 -37.69 -5.02
CA ASN A 407 22.61 -38.95 -5.65
C ASN A 407 22.07 -39.08 -7.08
N ARG A 408 20.82 -38.65 -7.32
CA ARG A 408 20.24 -38.60 -8.68
C ARG A 408 20.99 -37.63 -9.59
N MET A 409 21.32 -36.45 -9.07
CA MET A 409 22.09 -35.44 -9.80
C MET A 409 23.51 -35.92 -10.13
N LEU A 410 24.22 -36.50 -9.15
CA LEU A 410 25.55 -37.09 -9.35
C LEU A 410 25.55 -38.18 -10.42
N ALA A 411 24.53 -39.05 -10.39
CA ALA A 411 24.37 -40.10 -11.40
C ALA A 411 24.11 -39.53 -12.81
N ALA A 412 23.38 -38.40 -12.90
CA ALA A 412 23.06 -37.76 -14.17
C ALA A 412 24.21 -36.91 -14.74
N SER A 413 25.03 -36.28 -13.89
CA SER A 413 26.07 -35.32 -14.31
C SER A 413 27.25 -35.24 -13.33
N PRO A 414 28.11 -36.27 -13.28
CA PRO A 414 29.20 -36.33 -12.30
C PRO A 414 30.23 -35.21 -12.45
N GLY A 415 30.47 -34.70 -13.66
CA GLY A 415 31.49 -33.68 -13.93
C GLY A 415 31.19 -32.30 -13.34
N ILE A 416 29.91 -31.89 -13.27
CA ILE A 416 29.52 -30.55 -12.78
C ILE A 416 29.88 -30.38 -11.30
N LEU A 417 29.80 -31.45 -10.52
CA LEU A 417 30.04 -31.42 -9.09
C LEU A 417 31.52 -31.39 -8.74
N SER A 418 32.38 -32.08 -9.50
CA SER A 418 33.83 -32.07 -9.24
C SER A 418 34.41 -30.64 -9.22
N GLU A 419 34.11 -29.82 -10.24
CA GLU A 419 34.58 -28.43 -10.30
C GLU A 419 34.08 -27.58 -9.13
N LYS A 420 32.84 -27.81 -8.67
CA LYS A 420 32.26 -27.04 -7.55
C LYS A 420 32.75 -27.53 -6.19
N ILE A 421 33.02 -28.83 -6.05
CA ILE A 421 33.61 -29.40 -4.84
C ILE A 421 35.04 -28.88 -4.68
N ASP A 422 35.83 -28.85 -5.75
CA ASP A 422 37.20 -28.33 -5.72
C ASP A 422 37.20 -26.85 -5.32
N ALA A 423 36.38 -26.02 -5.98
CA ALA A 423 36.25 -24.60 -5.64
C ALA A 423 35.72 -24.37 -4.21
N PHE A 424 34.86 -25.25 -3.70
CA PHE A 424 34.38 -25.20 -2.33
C PHE A 424 35.48 -25.57 -1.36
N ALA A 425 36.20 -26.68 -1.59
CA ALA A 425 37.31 -27.13 -0.75
C ALA A 425 38.42 -26.07 -0.65
N ASP A 426 38.77 -25.42 -1.76
CA ASP A 426 39.75 -24.33 -1.81
C ASP A 426 39.32 -23.07 -1.03
N SER A 427 38.01 -22.92 -0.76
CA SER A 427 37.45 -21.76 -0.04
C SER A 427 37.28 -21.97 1.47
N LEU A 428 37.45 -23.20 1.94
CA LEU A 428 37.27 -23.54 3.35
C LEU A 428 38.54 -23.27 4.15
N ASP A 429 38.37 -22.71 5.34
CA ASP A 429 39.40 -22.72 6.36
C ASP A 429 39.44 -24.13 6.97
N VAL A 430 40.41 -24.93 6.51
CA VAL A 430 40.53 -26.35 6.86
C VAL A 430 40.86 -26.52 8.34
N ASP A 431 41.56 -25.57 8.94
CA ASP A 431 41.96 -25.64 10.35
C ASP A 431 40.73 -25.44 11.25
N GLU A 432 39.90 -24.42 10.98
CA GLU A 432 38.68 -24.15 11.74
C GLU A 432 37.65 -25.30 11.60
N ILE A 433 37.53 -25.89 10.41
CA ILE A 433 36.67 -27.06 10.20
C ILE A 433 37.21 -28.27 10.95
N SER A 434 38.53 -28.47 10.98
CA SER A 434 39.15 -29.55 11.74
C SER A 434 38.82 -29.42 13.23
N ASP A 435 38.97 -28.24 13.80
CA ASP A 435 38.67 -27.96 15.21
C ASP A 435 37.17 -28.17 15.52
N LEU A 436 36.29 -27.73 14.60
CA LEU A 436 34.85 -27.98 14.71
C LEU A 436 34.54 -29.48 14.65
N LEU A 437 35.14 -30.23 13.73
CA LEU A 437 34.92 -31.67 13.57
C LEU A 437 35.48 -32.46 14.76
N GLU A 438 36.61 -32.06 15.33
CA GLU A 438 37.15 -32.64 16.56
C GLU A 438 36.16 -32.43 17.70
N THR A 439 35.70 -31.19 17.89
CA THR A 439 34.75 -30.81 18.92
C THR A 439 33.44 -31.60 18.77
N VAL A 440 32.84 -31.59 17.58
CA VAL A 440 31.62 -32.35 17.28
C VAL A 440 31.87 -33.85 17.45
N GLY A 441 33.02 -34.37 17.04
CA GLY A 441 33.39 -35.78 17.20
C GLY A 441 33.44 -36.22 18.67
N GLN A 442 33.96 -35.37 19.55
CA GLN A 442 34.00 -35.63 20.99
C GLN A 442 32.59 -35.70 21.60
N TYR A 443 31.67 -34.83 21.19
CA TYR A 443 30.31 -34.78 21.75
C TYR A 443 29.32 -35.75 21.06
N ALA A 444 29.41 -35.90 19.75
CA ALA A 444 28.46 -36.64 18.92
C ALA A 444 28.96 -38.01 18.47
N GLY A 445 30.23 -38.37 18.73
CA GLY A 445 30.84 -39.60 18.22
C GLY A 445 30.06 -40.88 18.52
N ASN A 446 29.41 -40.95 19.69
CA ASN A 446 28.55 -42.09 20.05
C ASN A 446 27.18 -42.05 19.35
N ALA A 447 26.59 -40.86 19.19
CA ALA A 447 25.29 -40.69 18.52
C ALA A 447 25.40 -40.88 17.00
N LEU A 448 26.53 -40.48 16.41
CA LEU A 448 26.83 -40.60 14.99
C LEU A 448 27.49 -41.92 14.62
N LEU A 449 27.79 -42.80 15.59
CA LEU A 449 28.53 -44.04 15.35
C LEU A 449 27.94 -44.89 14.22
N SER A 450 26.62 -44.96 14.11
CA SER A 450 25.94 -45.68 13.03
C SER A 450 26.19 -45.05 11.66
N ILE A 451 26.09 -43.72 11.57
CA ILE A 451 26.38 -42.97 10.34
C ILE A 451 27.87 -43.08 10.01
N ALA A 452 28.74 -42.90 11.01
CA ALA A 452 30.18 -43.01 10.86
C ALA A 452 30.59 -44.40 10.35
N ARG A 453 30.06 -45.49 10.92
CA ARG A 453 30.32 -46.86 10.43
C ARG A 453 29.90 -47.09 8.99
N SER A 454 28.86 -46.39 8.52
CA SER A 454 28.41 -46.49 7.13
C SER A 454 29.18 -45.57 6.19
N ALA A 455 29.47 -44.33 6.60
CA ALA A 455 30.02 -43.29 5.73
C ALA A 455 31.56 -43.24 5.77
N VAL A 456 32.17 -43.38 6.94
CA VAL A 456 33.62 -43.27 7.14
C VAL A 456 34.39 -44.25 6.25
N PRO A 457 34.00 -45.53 6.06
CA PRO A 457 34.75 -46.40 5.15
C PRO A 457 34.79 -45.88 3.70
N HIS A 458 33.70 -45.27 3.22
CA HIS A 458 33.65 -44.70 1.87
C HIS A 458 34.48 -43.42 1.76
N ILE A 459 34.38 -42.55 2.77
CA ILE A 459 35.17 -41.32 2.88
C ILE A 459 36.66 -41.66 3.00
N ALA A 460 37.01 -42.59 3.88
CA ALA A 460 38.36 -43.08 4.09
C ALA A 460 38.91 -43.71 2.80
N LYS A 461 38.13 -44.50 2.07
CA LYS A 461 38.54 -45.01 0.75
C LYS A 461 38.86 -43.86 -0.22
N GLY A 462 38.06 -42.80 -0.23
CA GLY A 462 38.34 -41.57 -0.97
C GLY A 462 39.67 -40.91 -0.55
N PHE A 463 39.86 -40.68 0.76
CA PHE A 463 41.10 -40.13 1.31
C PHE A 463 42.32 -41.01 1.03
N PHE A 464 42.23 -42.31 1.23
CA PHE A 464 43.31 -43.26 0.92
C PHE A 464 43.65 -43.28 -0.57
N SER A 465 42.65 -43.05 -1.43
CA SER A 465 42.87 -42.93 -2.87
C SER A 465 43.56 -41.60 -3.20
N ALA A 466 43.21 -40.51 -2.52
CA ALA A 466 43.88 -39.21 -2.63
C ALA A 466 45.31 -39.22 -2.06
N LEU A 467 45.57 -40.07 -1.06
CA LEU A 467 46.88 -40.30 -0.46
C LEU A 467 47.68 -41.38 -1.18
N ALA A 468 47.24 -41.93 -2.32
CA ALA A 468 48.06 -42.85 -3.09
C ALA A 468 49.38 -42.16 -3.54
N PRO A 469 50.51 -42.89 -3.67
CA PRO A 469 51.77 -42.29 -4.08
C PRO A 469 51.63 -41.52 -5.39
N GLY A 470 51.97 -40.23 -5.35
CA GLY A 470 51.87 -39.32 -6.50
C GLY A 470 53.13 -38.47 -6.68
N ASN A 471 53.21 -37.74 -7.79
CA ASN A 471 54.33 -36.82 -8.08
C ASN A 471 53.95 -35.34 -7.81
N GLY A 472 52.99 -35.11 -6.91
CA GLY A 472 52.46 -33.78 -6.61
C GLY A 472 53.29 -32.99 -5.58
N PRO A 473 53.13 -31.66 -5.52
CA PRO A 473 53.82 -30.81 -4.55
C PRO A 473 53.50 -31.16 -3.08
N SER A 474 52.36 -31.81 -2.83
CA SER A 474 51.92 -32.25 -1.50
C SER A 474 52.35 -33.68 -1.14
N GLU A 475 53.17 -34.35 -1.95
CA GLU A 475 53.55 -35.76 -1.76
C GLU A 475 54.29 -36.01 -0.44
N ASN A 476 55.07 -35.04 0.05
CA ASN A 476 55.75 -35.18 1.35
C ASN A 476 54.74 -35.26 2.51
N ILE A 477 53.70 -34.43 2.50
CA ILE A 477 52.63 -34.43 3.51
C ILE A 477 51.79 -35.71 3.38
N ALA A 478 51.46 -36.11 2.15
CA ALA A 478 50.75 -37.35 1.90
C ALA A 478 51.53 -38.58 2.38
N LYS A 479 52.86 -38.56 2.23
CA LYS A 479 53.75 -39.61 2.74
C LYS A 479 53.77 -39.66 4.27
N GLU A 480 53.89 -38.51 4.93
CA GLU A 480 53.83 -38.44 6.41
C GLU A 480 52.50 -38.98 6.94
N ALA A 481 51.37 -38.64 6.30
CA ALA A 481 50.05 -39.19 6.65
C ALA A 481 49.98 -40.71 6.44
N ARG A 482 50.53 -41.24 5.34
CA ARG A 482 50.62 -42.69 5.09
C ARG A 482 51.47 -43.40 6.16
N ASP A 483 52.61 -42.82 6.52
CA ASP A 483 53.54 -43.39 7.50
C ASP A 483 52.91 -43.39 8.91
N LEU A 484 52.20 -42.31 9.27
CA LEU A 484 51.43 -42.22 10.52
C LEU A 484 50.34 -43.29 10.57
N MET A 485 49.56 -43.45 9.51
CA MET A 485 48.51 -44.47 9.44
C MET A 485 49.07 -45.90 9.46
N ALA A 486 50.19 -46.15 8.77
CA ALA A 486 50.88 -47.44 8.84
C ALA A 486 51.38 -47.73 10.27
N SER A 487 51.82 -46.72 11.02
CA SER A 487 52.22 -46.88 12.43
C SER A 487 51.03 -47.17 13.35
N LEU A 488 49.88 -46.53 13.14
CA LEU A 488 48.66 -46.77 13.90
C LEU A 488 48.10 -48.17 13.66
N LEU A 489 48.13 -48.64 12.40
CA LEU A 489 47.70 -50.00 12.05
C LEU A 489 48.65 -51.07 12.61
N LYS A 490 49.96 -50.81 12.61
CA LYS A 490 50.96 -51.72 13.21
C LYS A 490 50.90 -51.77 14.74
N ASN A 491 50.57 -50.65 15.39
CA ASN A 491 50.47 -50.58 16.85
C ASN A 491 49.08 -50.98 17.39
N GLY A 492 48.07 -51.11 16.52
CA GLY A 492 46.72 -51.58 16.84
C GLY A 492 46.57 -53.11 16.85
N GLU A 493 47.55 -53.87 16.37
CA GLU A 493 47.69 -55.30 16.63
C GLU A 493 48.20 -55.52 18.07
N VAL A 494 47.40 -55.13 19.07
CA VAL A 494 47.60 -55.56 20.46
C VAL A 494 46.73 -56.80 20.67
N ASP A 495 47.41 -57.92 20.93
CA ASP A 495 46.91 -59.27 21.21
C ASP A 495 45.42 -59.36 21.61
N HIS A 496 44.59 -59.79 20.67
CA HIS A 496 43.35 -60.51 20.99
C HIS A 496 43.70 -62.00 21.17
N GLU A 497 44.26 -62.35 22.32
CA GLU A 497 44.12 -63.69 22.90
C GLU A 497 42.86 -63.78 23.75
#